data_AF-A0A9N9DBU4-F1
#
_entry.id   AF-A0A9N9DBU4-F1
#
_cell.length_a   1.000
_cell.length_b   1.000
_cell.length_c   1.000
_cell.angle_alpha   90.00
_cell.angle_beta   90.00
_cell.angle_gamma   90.00
#
_symmetry.space_group_name_H-M   'P 1'
#
loop_
_entity.id
_entity.type
_entity.pdbx_description
1 polymer ?
#
loop_
_entity_poly.entity_id
_entity_poly.type
_entity_poly.pdbx_seq_one_letter_code
_entity_poly.pdbx_strand_id
1 'polypeptide(L)'
;MKGSGPRCGFGEISLPENEPGSSIMPGKVNPTQCEAITMVAAQVMGNNTTITISGSNGHFEINEIMNQSLMLVTALNPHIGYDKAASVAKKAHKEHLTLKEAATQLGVLTEDQFDEWVKPEKMLGK
;
A
#
# COMPACT_ATOMS: atom_id res chain seq x y z
N MET A 1 -12.09 32.29 -10.02
CA MET A 1 -10.75 32.64 -10.53
C MET A 1 -10.50 34.12 -10.29
N LYS A 2 -9.48 34.49 -9.50
CA LYS A 2 -9.23 35.90 -9.11
C LYS A 2 -8.84 36.81 -10.27
N GLY A 3 -8.27 36.26 -11.34
CA GLY A 3 -7.95 36.99 -12.57
C GLY A 3 -9.04 36.98 -13.64
N SER A 4 -10.30 36.66 -13.29
CA SER A 4 -11.40 36.76 -14.26
C SER A 4 -11.72 38.23 -14.55
N GLY A 5 -11.96 38.58 -15.81
CA GLY A 5 -12.12 39.96 -16.26
C GLY A 5 -12.22 40.02 -17.79
N PRO A 6 -12.12 41.20 -18.43
CA PRO A 6 -11.74 42.50 -17.86
C PRO A 6 -12.89 43.36 -17.34
N ARG A 7 -14.15 43.09 -17.72
CA ARG A 7 -15.31 43.95 -17.35
C ARG A 7 -16.37 43.26 -16.49
N CYS A 8 -16.44 41.93 -16.52
CA CYS A 8 -17.50 41.14 -15.89
C CYS A 8 -16.93 40.03 -14.99
N GLY A 9 -15.83 40.30 -14.27
CA GLY A 9 -15.16 39.33 -13.40
C GLY A 9 -14.61 39.99 -12.13
N PHE A 10 -13.82 39.24 -11.35
CA PHE A 10 -13.26 39.75 -10.09
C PHE A 10 -12.12 40.75 -10.31
N GLY A 11 -11.27 40.52 -11.32
CA GLY A 11 -10.20 41.44 -11.71
C GLY A 11 -9.14 41.72 -10.64
N GLU A 12 -9.01 40.87 -9.62
CA GLU A 12 -8.12 41.09 -8.47
C GLU A 12 -6.63 40.91 -8.83
N ILE A 13 -6.33 40.05 -9.81
CA ILE A 13 -4.96 39.77 -10.26
C ILE A 13 -4.89 39.78 -11.79
N SER A 14 -3.78 40.28 -12.34
CA SER A 14 -3.51 40.21 -13.78
C SER A 14 -2.68 38.97 -14.09
N LEU A 15 -3.11 38.18 -15.06
CA LEU A 15 -2.36 37.02 -15.55
C LEU A 15 -1.48 37.42 -16.73
N PRO A 16 -0.28 36.83 -16.87
CA PRO A 16 0.55 37.05 -18.04
C PRO A 16 -0.10 36.44 -19.29
N GLU A 17 -0.10 37.18 -20.40
CA GLU A 17 -0.55 36.70 -21.71
C GLU A 17 0.59 35.97 -22.41
N ASN A 18 0.67 34.64 -22.20
CA ASN A 18 1.69 33.80 -22.83
C ASN A 18 1.28 33.36 -24.25
N GLU A 19 -0.02 33.29 -24.51
CA GLU A 19 -0.61 32.99 -25.81
C GLU A 19 -1.76 33.96 -26.10
N PRO A 20 -2.01 34.34 -27.37
CA PRO A 20 -3.18 35.15 -27.72
C PRO A 20 -4.46 34.42 -27.31
N GLY A 21 -5.24 34.99 -26.39
CA GLY A 21 -6.40 34.27 -25.85
C GLY A 21 -7.52 34.05 -26.86
N SER A 22 -7.75 34.99 -27.78
CA SER A 22 -8.69 34.80 -28.88
C SER A 22 -8.29 35.62 -30.10
N SER A 23 -8.34 35.01 -31.27
CA SER A 23 -8.00 35.65 -32.55
C SER A 23 -8.88 36.85 -32.91
N ILE A 24 -10.06 36.98 -32.30
CA ILE A 24 -11.04 38.05 -32.59
C ILE A 24 -11.17 39.10 -31.47
N MET A 25 -10.66 38.82 -30.26
CA MET A 25 -10.79 39.72 -29.11
C MET A 25 -9.43 40.22 -28.61
N PRO A 26 -9.00 41.42 -29.04
CA PRO A 26 -7.77 42.04 -28.57
C PRO A 26 -7.77 42.23 -27.06
N GLY A 27 -6.69 41.83 -26.39
CA GLY A 27 -6.49 41.99 -24.94
C GLY A 27 -7.28 41.01 -24.06
N LYS A 28 -7.96 40.01 -24.65
CA LYS A 28 -8.53 38.90 -23.89
C LYS A 28 -7.44 37.89 -23.56
N VAL A 29 -7.03 37.85 -22.30
CA VAL A 29 -6.08 36.86 -21.77
C VAL A 29 -6.86 35.69 -21.18
N ASN A 30 -6.59 34.47 -21.66
CA ASN A 30 -7.16 33.26 -21.09
C ASN A 30 -6.21 32.65 -20.05
N PRO A 31 -6.75 31.99 -19.01
CA PRO A 31 -5.96 31.33 -17.99
C PRO A 31 -5.46 29.93 -18.41
N THR A 32 -4.83 29.82 -19.58
CA THR A 32 -4.44 28.55 -20.22
C THR A 32 -3.62 27.64 -19.31
N GLN A 33 -2.70 28.21 -18.52
CA GLN A 33 -1.91 27.45 -17.55
C GLN A 33 -2.74 26.89 -16.40
N CYS A 34 -3.70 27.65 -15.88
CA CYS A 34 -4.59 27.16 -14.83
C CYS A 34 -5.52 26.05 -15.36
N GLU A 35 -5.98 26.18 -16.60
CA GLU A 35 -6.75 25.13 -17.29
C GLU A 35 -5.91 23.85 -17.44
N ALA A 36 -4.67 23.97 -17.91
CA ALA A 36 -3.74 22.85 -18.05
C ALA A 36 -3.47 22.14 -16.71
N ILE A 37 -3.17 22.90 -15.65
CA ILE A 37 -2.92 22.33 -14.32
C ILE A 37 -4.17 21.62 -13.79
N THR A 38 -5.36 22.17 -14.02
CA THR A 38 -6.62 21.55 -13.57
C THR A 38 -6.85 20.20 -14.27
N MET A 39 -6.57 20.12 -15.58
CA MET A 39 -6.66 18.86 -16.33
C MET A 39 -5.65 17.83 -15.84
N VAL A 40 -4.39 18.23 -15.63
CA VAL A 40 -3.34 17.34 -15.11
C VAL A 40 -3.70 16.84 -13.71
N ALA A 41 -4.20 17.71 -12.83
CA ALA A 41 -4.62 17.33 -11.48
C ALA A 41 -5.75 16.28 -11.52
N ALA A 42 -6.75 16.47 -12.36
CA ALA A 42 -7.83 15.49 -12.55
C ALA A 42 -7.28 14.13 -13.02
N GLN A 43 -6.34 14.13 -13.97
CA GLN A 43 -5.71 12.91 -14.45
C GLN A 43 -4.90 12.20 -13.36
N VAL A 44 -4.08 12.93 -12.59
CA VAL A 44 -3.28 12.35 -11.50
C VAL A 44 -4.16 11.74 -10.43
N MET A 45 -5.26 12.41 -10.06
CA MET A 45 -6.25 11.86 -9.12
C MET A 45 -6.87 10.56 -9.65
N GLY A 46 -7.30 10.55 -10.92
CA GLY A 46 -7.86 9.34 -11.54
C GLY A 46 -6.86 8.18 -11.60
N ASN A 47 -5.60 8.47 -11.95
CA ASN A 47 -4.53 7.48 -11.98
C ASN A 47 -4.29 6.88 -10.58
N ASN A 48 -4.23 7.72 -9.54
CA ASN A 48 -4.05 7.27 -8.16
C ASN A 48 -5.19 6.33 -7.70
N THR A 49 -6.44 6.69 -7.97
CA THR A 49 -7.59 5.84 -7.66
C THR A 49 -7.52 4.51 -8.40
N THR A 50 -7.13 4.54 -9.68
CA THR A 50 -7.00 3.33 -10.50
C THR A 50 -5.95 2.38 -9.93
N ILE A 51 -4.75 2.88 -9.60
CA ILE A 51 -3.66 2.10 -8.99
C ILE A 51 -4.11 1.51 -7.64
N THR A 52 -4.76 2.32 -6.80
CA THR A 52 -5.23 1.90 -5.48
C THR A 52 -6.21 0.73 -5.56
N ILE A 53 -7.22 0.84 -6.44
CA ILE A 53 -8.22 -0.23 -6.64
C ILE A 53 -7.59 -1.46 -7.28
N SER A 54 -6.62 -1.26 -8.19
CA SER A 54 -5.93 -2.37 -8.83
C SER A 54 -5.08 -3.16 -7.81
N GLY A 55 -4.41 -2.46 -6.90
CA GLY A 55 -3.58 -3.05 -5.84
C GLY A 55 -4.34 -3.61 -4.63
N SER A 56 -5.62 -3.24 -4.43
CA SER A 56 -6.39 -3.68 -3.26
C SER A 56 -6.74 -5.17 -3.25
N ASN A 57 -6.48 -5.92 -4.34
CA ASN A 57 -6.81 -7.34 -4.46
C ASN A 57 -5.70 -8.31 -3.98
N GLY A 58 -4.64 -7.83 -3.31
CA GLY A 58 -3.49 -8.65 -2.85
C GLY A 58 -3.77 -9.67 -1.73
N HIS A 59 -5.03 -9.97 -1.40
CA HIS A 59 -5.38 -10.83 -0.25
C HIS A 59 -4.85 -12.28 -0.38
N PHE A 60 -4.68 -12.79 -1.60
CA PHE A 60 -4.19 -14.16 -1.81
C PHE A 60 -2.69 -14.30 -1.49
N GLU A 61 -1.87 -13.34 -1.91
CA GLU A 61 -0.42 -13.38 -1.65
C GLU A 61 -0.08 -13.16 -0.17
N ILE A 62 -0.88 -12.36 0.54
CA ILE A 62 -0.65 -12.08 1.96
C ILE A 62 -0.79 -13.35 2.82
N ASN A 63 -1.76 -14.22 2.53
CA ASN A 63 -1.94 -15.47 3.28
C ASN A 63 -0.77 -16.43 3.05
N GLU A 64 -0.27 -16.51 1.81
CA GLU A 64 0.89 -17.35 1.48
C GLU A 64 2.16 -16.85 2.19
N ILE A 65 2.44 -15.54 2.10
CA ILE A 65 3.59 -14.90 2.76
C ILE A 65 3.48 -15.04 4.29
N MET A 66 2.27 -14.94 4.84
CA MET A 66 2.02 -15.12 6.27
C MET A 66 2.38 -16.55 6.72
N ASN A 67 1.94 -17.58 6.00
CA ASN A 67 2.23 -18.97 6.34
C ASN A 67 3.72 -19.33 6.18
N GLN A 68 4.43 -18.66 5.28
CA GLN A 68 5.87 -18.80 5.10
C GLN A 68 6.70 -17.97 6.09
N SER A 69 6.07 -17.08 6.86
CA SER A 69 6.78 -16.18 7.77
C SER A 69 7.34 -16.88 8.99
N LEU A 70 8.65 -16.74 9.20
CA LEU A 70 9.34 -17.25 10.39
C LEU A 70 8.96 -16.52 11.68
N MET A 71 8.28 -15.37 11.59
CA MET A 71 7.91 -14.55 12.75
C MET A 71 6.81 -15.19 13.61
N LEU A 72 6.00 -16.08 13.03
CA LEU A 72 4.96 -16.82 13.75
C LEU A 72 5.53 -17.77 14.81
N VAL A 73 6.85 -18.03 14.80
CA VAL A 73 7.53 -18.85 15.80
C VAL A 73 7.34 -18.36 17.24
N THR A 74 7.09 -17.06 17.42
CA THR A 74 6.82 -16.47 18.74
C THR A 74 5.56 -17.03 19.40
N ALA A 75 4.58 -17.49 18.60
CA ALA A 75 3.39 -18.19 19.08
C ALA A 75 3.73 -19.49 19.83
N LEU A 76 4.87 -20.10 19.48
CA LEU A 76 5.29 -21.38 20.03
C LEU A 76 5.98 -21.22 21.39
N ASN A 77 6.51 -20.02 21.71
CA ASN A 77 7.27 -19.77 22.95
C ASN A 77 6.55 -20.25 24.24
N PRO A 78 5.24 -20.01 24.45
CA PRO A 78 4.53 -20.46 25.65
C PRO A 78 4.37 -21.98 25.74
N HIS A 79 4.43 -22.70 24.61
CA HIS A 79 4.15 -24.14 24.53
C HIS A 79 5.40 -24.99 24.54
N ILE A 80 6.45 -24.57 23.81
CA ILE A 80 7.68 -25.37 23.63
C ILE A 80 8.91 -24.74 24.26
N GLY A 81 8.80 -23.49 24.75
CA GLY A 81 9.91 -22.72 25.30
C GLY A 81 10.78 -22.05 24.24
N TYR A 82 11.47 -20.98 24.64
CA TYR A 82 12.24 -20.12 23.74
C TYR A 82 13.33 -20.88 22.97
N ASP A 83 14.09 -21.75 23.63
CA ASP A 83 15.22 -22.45 23.00
C ASP A 83 14.79 -23.41 21.89
N LYS A 84 13.66 -24.12 22.09
CA LYS A 84 13.09 -25.01 21.07
C LYS A 84 12.43 -24.22 19.94
N ALA A 85 11.75 -23.12 20.25
CA ALA A 85 11.21 -22.24 19.22
C ALA A 85 12.33 -21.64 18.34
N ALA A 86 13.41 -21.17 18.95
CA ALA A 86 14.56 -20.63 18.24
C ALA A 86 15.25 -21.67 17.35
N SER A 87 15.34 -22.94 17.78
CA SER A 87 15.92 -24.02 16.96
C SER A 87 15.05 -24.36 15.74
N VAL A 88 13.72 -24.36 15.90
CA VAL A 88 12.75 -24.52 14.80
C VAL A 88 12.93 -23.41 13.75
N ALA A 89 12.96 -22.13 14.16
CA ALA A 89 13.15 -21.01 13.23
C ALA A 89 14.50 -21.07 12.49
N LYS A 90 15.58 -21.42 13.20
CA LYS A 90 16.92 -21.57 12.59
C LYS A 90 16.95 -22.70 11.55
N LYS A 91 16.28 -23.82 11.85
CA LYS A 91 16.19 -24.95 10.92
C LYS A 91 15.35 -24.57 9.70
N ALA A 92 14.16 -24.01 9.91
CA ALA A 92 13.29 -23.53 8.84
C ALA A 92 14.02 -22.56 7.88
N HIS A 93 14.77 -21.60 8.42
CA HIS A 93 15.57 -20.67 7.62
C HIS A 93 16.72 -21.35 6.86
N LYS A 94 17.43 -22.30 7.50
CA LYS A 94 18.59 -22.96 6.89
C LYS A 94 18.19 -23.95 5.79
N GLU A 95 17.06 -24.62 5.95
CA GLU A 95 16.60 -25.69 5.06
C GLU A 95 15.50 -25.22 4.09
N HIS A 96 15.14 -23.93 4.12
CA HIS A 96 14.05 -23.34 3.33
C HIS A 96 12.72 -24.09 3.49
N LEU A 97 12.40 -24.44 4.73
CA LEU A 97 11.17 -25.14 5.12
C LEU A 97 10.20 -24.19 5.80
N THR A 98 8.93 -24.55 5.82
CA THR A 98 7.94 -23.90 6.68
C THR A 98 8.21 -24.19 8.16
N LEU A 99 7.70 -23.34 9.06
CA LEU A 99 7.81 -23.58 10.50
C LEU A 99 7.15 -24.91 10.92
N LYS A 100 6.04 -25.28 10.28
CA LYS A 100 5.32 -26.54 10.53
C LYS A 100 6.21 -27.74 10.19
N GLU A 101 6.78 -27.77 8.99
CA GLU A 101 7.67 -28.84 8.56
C GLU A 101 8.93 -28.95 9.44
N ALA A 102 9.57 -27.81 9.74
CA ALA A 102 10.76 -27.79 10.57
C ALA A 102 10.48 -28.31 11.99
N ALA A 103 9.31 -27.97 12.56
CA ALA A 103 8.90 -28.39 13.89
C ALA A 103 8.57 -29.89 13.95
N THR A 104 7.87 -30.40 12.94
CA THR A 104 7.56 -31.84 12.79
C THR A 104 8.84 -32.66 12.61
N GLN A 105 9.77 -32.20 11.76
CA GLN A 105 11.04 -32.91 11.55
C GLN A 105 11.96 -32.91 12.78
N LEU A 106 11.89 -31.87 13.62
CA LEU A 106 12.63 -31.83 14.89
C LEU A 106 11.92 -32.65 16.00
N GLY A 107 10.72 -33.18 15.73
CA GLY A 107 9.93 -33.93 16.69
C GLY A 107 9.49 -33.09 17.90
N VAL A 108 9.44 -31.76 17.74
CA VAL A 108 9.11 -30.85 18.84
C VAL A 108 7.61 -30.80 19.10
N LEU A 109 6.81 -30.96 18.04
CA LEU A 109 5.36 -30.91 18.06
C LEU A 109 4.79 -31.61 16.81
N THR A 110 3.53 -32.04 16.87
CA THR A 110 2.81 -32.62 15.73
C THR A 110 2.17 -31.54 14.87
N GLU A 111 1.77 -31.90 13.65
CA GLU A 111 1.05 -30.99 12.76
C GLU A 111 -0.23 -30.43 13.38
N ASP A 112 -1.01 -31.28 14.07
CA ASP A 112 -2.24 -30.86 14.75
C ASP A 112 -1.97 -29.85 15.86
N GLN A 113 -0.89 -30.03 16.61
CA GLN A 113 -0.47 -29.10 17.67
C GLN A 113 -0.03 -27.75 17.08
N PHE A 114 0.64 -27.76 15.92
CA PHE A 114 1.02 -26.54 15.23
C PHE A 114 -0.23 -25.74 14.82
N ASP A 115 -1.20 -26.38 14.18
CA ASP A 115 -2.41 -25.73 13.69
C ASP A 115 -3.32 -25.24 14.83
N GLU A 116 -3.27 -25.89 16.00
CA GLU A 116 -3.99 -25.46 17.19
C GLU A 116 -3.37 -24.20 17.83
N TRP A 117 -2.05 -24.15 17.93
CA TRP A 117 -1.33 -23.11 18.66
C TRP A 117 -0.98 -21.89 17.79
N VAL A 118 -0.63 -22.10 16.52
CA VAL A 118 -0.23 -21.04 15.59
C VAL A 118 -1.45 -20.51 14.85
N LYS A 119 -2.15 -19.55 15.46
CA LYS A 119 -3.31 -18.87 14.88
C LYS A 119 -3.01 -17.38 14.71
N PRO A 120 -2.61 -16.93 13.49
CA PRO A 120 -2.25 -15.53 13.24
C PRO A 120 -3.34 -14.52 13.67
N GLU A 121 -4.61 -14.89 13.53
CA GLU A 121 -5.77 -14.08 13.98
C GLU A 121 -5.75 -13.75 15.48
N LYS A 122 -5.14 -14.61 16.29
CA LYS A 122 -5.00 -14.41 17.74
C LYS A 122 -3.74 -13.64 18.14
N MET A 123 -2.89 -13.27 17.18
CA MET A 123 -1.64 -12.53 17.39
C MET A 123 -1.77 -11.03 17.08
N LEU A 124 -2.98 -10.58 16.76
CA LEU A 124 -3.30 -9.17 16.57
C LEU A 124 -3.58 -8.53 17.94
N GLY A 125 -2.81 -7.49 18.29
CA GLY A 125 -3.10 -6.66 19.46
C GLY A 125 -4.44 -5.96 19.29
N LYS A 126 -5.23 -5.87 20.37
CA LYS A 126 -6.40 -4.99 20.42
C LYS A 126 -5.97 -3.54 20.55
#